data_AF-A0A2V8G5H5-F1
#
_entry.id   AF-A0A2V8G5H5-F1
#
_cell.length_a   1.000
_cell.length_b   1.000
_cell.length_c   1.000
_cell.angle_alpha   90.00
_cell.angle_beta   90.00
_cell.angle_gamma   90.00
#
_symmetry.space_group_name_H-M   'P 1'
#
loop_
_entity.id
_entity.type
_entity.pdbx_description
1 polymer ?
#
loop_
_entity_poly.entity_id
_entity_poly.type
_entity_poly.pdbx_seq_one_letter_code
_entity_poly.pdbx_strand_id
1 'polypeptide(L)'
;MKLICIDLESPLPSIPPATLGEQWVLVRLHRCPIGMLKLGRTPGLTASELGRRIADECAWPIAHHLAVDGLRGATNVDEFMRLSRACPRGAAPRATVTVAVCTRNRAAGLADCLDALMALDYPAPLVERLVIDNAPSDESTANVVARYPGVRYIREPRPGLDWARNRAIREARHDIVAFTDDDVIVDDQWVRALARTFEEERDALCVTGLVVPDALDSRAQVLFEQYGGFGRGFSRAVYRVDVEAGERTAPHHGGTGKFGTGANMAFRRETFSRIGLFDPALDVGTPANGGGDLEMFFRVLKEGGTLVYEPCAVVRHRHGHDYDALKTKIRNNGIGFYAYLVRAAQAYPDERGAILRLGVWWMWWWNVRRLLRALVRPAAFPRDLILAELRGSIAGLRRYAAARRHAARILAAYGAQS
;
A
#
# COMPACT_ATOMS: atom_id res chain seq x y z
N MET A 1 -1.48 -14.95 -15.65
CA MET A 1 -0.18 -14.35 -15.96
C MET A 1 0.19 -13.39 -14.86
N LYS A 2 1.23 -13.75 -14.12
CA LYS A 2 1.81 -12.86 -13.11
C LYS A 2 2.43 -11.64 -13.77
N LEU A 3 2.49 -10.55 -13.01
CA LEU A 3 3.28 -9.37 -13.36
C LEU A 3 4.73 -9.79 -13.68
N ILE A 4 5.25 -9.30 -14.81
CA ILE A 4 6.61 -9.59 -15.23
C ILE A 4 7.51 -8.51 -14.63
N CYS A 5 8.55 -8.90 -13.92
CA CYS A 5 9.55 -7.97 -13.36
C CYS A 5 10.85 -8.13 -14.14
N ILE A 6 11.44 -7.00 -14.57
CA ILE A 6 12.68 -6.97 -15.33
C ILE A 6 13.64 -6.00 -14.67
N ASP A 7 14.83 -6.48 -14.33
CA ASP A 7 15.96 -5.65 -13.91
C ASP A 7 16.82 -5.32 -15.11
N LEU A 8 17.03 -4.03 -15.38
CA LEU A 8 17.84 -3.56 -16.51
C LEU A 8 19.32 -3.91 -16.36
N GLU A 9 19.75 -4.34 -15.18
CA GLU A 9 21.08 -4.90 -14.94
C GLU A 9 21.29 -6.29 -15.57
N SER A 10 20.21 -6.95 -15.99
CA SER A 10 20.22 -8.28 -16.62
C SER A 10 19.90 -8.20 -18.12
N PRO A 11 20.33 -9.18 -18.93
CA PRO A 11 19.92 -9.26 -20.34
C PRO A 11 18.40 -9.26 -20.48
N LEU A 12 17.88 -8.43 -21.40
CA LEU A 12 16.43 -8.32 -21.62
C LEU A 12 15.86 -9.63 -22.18
N PRO A 13 14.79 -10.18 -21.58
CA PRO A 13 14.13 -11.37 -22.08
C PRO A 13 13.19 -11.03 -23.26
N SER A 14 12.78 -12.05 -24.01
CA SER A 14 11.56 -11.95 -24.82
C SER A 14 10.32 -12.12 -23.93
N ILE A 15 9.24 -11.43 -24.30
CA ILE A 15 7.93 -11.56 -23.65
C ILE A 15 7.09 -12.54 -24.48
N PRO A 16 6.62 -13.66 -23.90
CA PRO A 16 5.75 -14.58 -24.62
C PRO A 16 4.37 -13.95 -24.88
N PRO A 17 3.61 -14.46 -25.87
CA PRO A 17 2.24 -14.03 -26.12
C PRO A 17 1.35 -14.13 -24.87
N ALA A 18 0.41 -13.20 -24.73
CA ALA A 18 -0.56 -13.20 -23.64
C ALA A 18 -1.51 -14.39 -23.78
N THR A 19 -1.45 -15.35 -22.84
CA THR A 19 -2.37 -16.49 -22.81
C THR A 19 -3.65 -16.20 -22.03
N LEU A 20 -3.58 -15.31 -21.04
CA LEU A 20 -4.70 -14.91 -20.19
C LEU A 20 -4.53 -13.45 -19.76
N GLY A 21 -5.65 -12.71 -19.70
CA GLY A 21 -5.64 -11.34 -19.17
C GLY A 21 -4.78 -10.35 -19.96
N GLU A 22 -4.26 -9.35 -19.26
CA GLU A 22 -3.25 -8.40 -19.75
C GLU A 22 -1.86 -8.75 -19.19
N GLN A 23 -0.80 -8.43 -19.95
CA GLN A 23 0.59 -8.52 -19.50
C GLN A 23 1.15 -7.14 -19.24
N TRP A 24 1.60 -6.91 -18.01
CA TRP A 24 2.31 -5.71 -17.61
C TRP A 24 3.74 -6.05 -17.20
N VAL A 25 4.66 -5.11 -17.43
CA VAL A 25 6.09 -5.28 -17.12
C VAL A 25 6.52 -4.18 -16.17
N LEU A 26 6.89 -4.56 -14.95
CA LEU A 26 7.57 -3.68 -14.00
C LEU A 26 9.05 -3.61 -14.40
N VAL A 27 9.49 -2.43 -14.80
CA VAL A 27 10.88 -2.15 -15.14
C VAL A 27 11.59 -1.66 -13.88
N ARG A 28 12.73 -2.26 -13.57
CA ARG A 28 13.56 -1.94 -12.42
C ARG A 28 14.98 -1.62 -12.86
N LEU A 29 15.63 -0.74 -12.11
CA LEU A 29 17.05 -0.47 -12.22
C LEU A 29 17.62 -0.39 -10.80
N HIS A 30 18.72 -1.09 -10.56
CA HIS A 30 19.33 -1.24 -9.24
C HIS A 30 18.33 -1.82 -8.22
N ARG A 31 17.51 -2.79 -8.67
CA ARG A 31 16.37 -3.37 -7.94
C ARG A 31 15.27 -2.38 -7.52
N CYS A 32 15.34 -1.09 -7.91
CA CYS A 32 14.29 -0.12 -7.65
C CYS A 32 13.37 0.00 -8.88
N PRO A 33 12.04 0.06 -8.71
CA PRO A 33 11.12 0.22 -9.83
C PRO A 33 11.20 1.64 -10.40
N ILE A 34 11.32 1.73 -11.72
CA ILE A 34 11.44 3.00 -12.45
C ILE A 34 10.25 3.24 -13.39
N GLY A 35 9.48 2.20 -13.71
CA GLY A 35 8.37 2.30 -14.64
C GLY A 35 7.54 1.03 -14.75
N MET A 36 6.36 1.16 -15.37
CA MET A 36 5.46 0.05 -15.66
C MET A 36 4.98 0.15 -17.11
N LEU A 37 5.35 -0.83 -17.93
CA LEU A 37 4.88 -0.95 -19.31
C LEU A 37 3.57 -1.75 -19.32
N LYS A 38 2.49 -1.14 -19.81
CA LYS A 38 1.17 -1.78 -19.92
C LYS A 38 0.99 -2.34 -21.32
N LEU A 39 1.47 -3.56 -21.56
CA LEU A 39 1.48 -4.17 -22.90
C LEU A 39 0.09 -4.65 -23.34
N GLY A 40 -0.87 -4.75 -22.41
CA GLY A 40 -2.21 -5.25 -22.69
C GLY A 40 -2.19 -6.72 -23.11
N ARG A 41 -3.04 -7.10 -24.08
CA ARG A 41 -3.01 -8.41 -24.72
C ARG A 41 -2.05 -8.39 -25.90
N THR A 42 -0.79 -8.75 -25.65
CA THR A 42 0.26 -8.72 -26.66
C THR A 42 0.43 -10.08 -27.37
N PRO A 43 0.74 -10.12 -28.68
CA PRO A 43 1.17 -11.34 -29.37
C PRO A 43 2.57 -11.82 -28.96
N GLY A 44 3.22 -11.14 -28.01
CA GLY A 44 4.60 -11.38 -27.59
C GLY A 44 5.54 -10.32 -28.14
N LEU A 45 6.66 -10.08 -27.45
CA LEU A 45 7.69 -9.12 -27.85
C LEU A 45 9.05 -9.82 -27.86
N THR A 46 9.86 -9.54 -28.88
CA THR A 46 11.29 -9.84 -28.85
C THR A 46 12.02 -8.95 -27.84
N ALA A 47 13.22 -9.36 -27.41
CA ALA A 47 14.05 -8.56 -26.51
C ALA A 47 14.37 -7.16 -27.08
N SER A 48 14.55 -7.04 -28.40
CA SER A 48 14.82 -5.76 -29.08
C SER A 48 13.61 -4.83 -29.08
N GLU A 49 12.41 -5.36 -29.33
CA GLU A 49 11.15 -4.60 -29.25
C GLU A 49 10.86 -4.14 -27.83
N LEU A 50 11.09 -5.02 -26.86
CA LEU A 50 10.98 -4.68 -25.44
C LEU A 50 11.96 -3.56 -25.06
N GLY A 51 13.21 -3.65 -25.51
CA GLY A 51 14.22 -2.61 -25.30
C GLY A 51 13.81 -1.26 -25.86
N ARG A 52 13.25 -1.21 -27.09
CA ARG A 52 12.70 0.03 -27.66
C ARG A 52 11.56 0.60 -26.81
N ARG A 53 10.61 -0.24 -26.39
CA ARG A 53 9.51 0.18 -25.52
C ARG A 53 9.97 0.75 -24.18
N ILE A 54 10.98 0.11 -23.57
CA ILE A 54 11.60 0.62 -22.33
C ILE A 54 12.25 1.98 -22.59
N ALA A 55 12.99 2.13 -23.68
CA ALA A 55 13.62 3.42 -24.01
C ALA A 55 12.57 4.53 -24.20
N ASP A 56 11.49 4.25 -24.93
CA ASP A 56 10.45 5.25 -25.23
C ASP A 56 9.69 5.71 -23.96
N GLU A 57 9.40 4.80 -23.04
CA GLU A 57 8.55 5.10 -21.88
C GLU A 57 9.33 5.36 -20.58
N CYS A 58 10.55 4.85 -20.46
CA CYS A 58 11.34 4.89 -19.23
C CYS A 58 12.68 5.63 -19.38
N ALA A 59 13.03 6.22 -20.54
CA ALA A 59 14.30 6.95 -20.70
C ALA A 59 14.53 8.01 -19.62
N TRP A 60 13.54 8.86 -19.34
CA TRP A 60 13.67 9.88 -18.31
C TRP A 60 13.80 9.30 -16.89
N PRO A 61 12.92 8.38 -16.43
CA PRO A 61 13.11 7.68 -15.16
C PRO A 61 14.48 7.01 -15.01
N ILE A 62 14.99 6.36 -16.06
CA ILE A 62 16.34 5.76 -16.08
C ILE A 62 17.39 6.84 -15.86
N ALA A 63 17.38 7.91 -16.68
CA ALA A 63 18.35 8.99 -16.58
C ALA A 63 18.32 9.68 -15.21
N HIS A 64 17.12 9.94 -14.67
CA HIS A 64 16.94 10.54 -13.35
C HIS A 64 17.48 9.63 -12.23
N HIS A 65 17.14 8.33 -12.25
CA HIS A 65 17.64 7.36 -11.27
C HIS A 65 19.17 7.32 -11.25
N LEU A 66 19.78 7.23 -12.44
CA LEU A 66 21.22 7.24 -12.64
C LEU A 66 21.87 8.54 -12.13
N ALA A 67 21.23 9.69 -12.34
CA ALA A 67 21.72 10.97 -11.82
C ALA A 67 21.64 11.08 -10.29
N VAL A 68 20.53 10.62 -9.68
CA VAL A 68 20.30 10.65 -8.22
C VAL A 68 21.25 9.73 -7.48
N ASP A 69 21.53 8.55 -8.03
CA ASP A 69 22.50 7.60 -7.50
C ASP A 69 23.94 8.18 -7.48
N GLY A 70 24.18 9.40 -7.99
CA GLY A 70 25.47 10.06 -7.80
C GLY A 70 26.50 9.66 -8.84
N LEU A 71 26.06 9.38 -10.08
CA LEU A 71 26.91 9.41 -11.28
C LEU A 71 27.40 10.82 -11.64
N ARG A 72 27.70 11.65 -10.63
CA ARG A 72 28.32 12.97 -10.78
C ARG A 72 29.79 12.88 -11.23
N GLY A 73 30.36 11.67 -11.31
CA GLY A 73 31.76 11.43 -11.69
C GLY A 73 31.97 10.76 -13.05
N ALA A 74 30.91 10.32 -13.74
CA ALA A 74 31.08 9.69 -15.06
C ALA A 74 31.44 10.77 -16.09
N THR A 75 32.69 10.76 -16.55
CA THR A 75 33.18 11.73 -17.56
C THR A 75 33.01 11.20 -18.99
N ASN A 76 32.65 9.92 -19.15
CA ASN A 76 32.46 9.26 -20.44
C ASN A 76 31.42 8.12 -20.39
N VAL A 77 31.06 7.63 -21.58
CA VAL A 77 29.99 6.63 -21.80
C VAL A 77 30.34 5.25 -21.22
N ASP A 78 31.60 4.82 -21.29
CA ASP A 78 32.01 3.51 -20.76
C ASP A 78 31.96 3.47 -19.22
N GLU A 79 32.31 4.58 -18.58
CA GLU A 79 32.23 4.77 -17.14
C GLU A 79 30.77 4.81 -16.66
N PHE A 80 29.89 5.49 -17.41
CA PHE A 80 28.44 5.46 -17.22
C PHE A 80 27.88 4.02 -17.33
N MET A 81 28.34 3.24 -18.30
CA MET A 81 27.91 1.84 -18.52
C MET A 81 28.46 0.83 -17.49
N ARG A 82 29.56 1.16 -16.79
CA ARG A 82 30.08 0.35 -15.68
C ARG A 82 29.41 0.69 -14.35
N LEU A 83 29.19 1.98 -14.08
CA LEU A 83 28.58 2.43 -12.84
C LEU A 83 27.07 2.13 -12.79
N SER A 84 26.41 1.94 -13.94
CA SER A 84 25.03 1.41 -14.04
C SER A 84 24.87 -0.04 -13.57
N ARG A 85 25.94 -0.72 -13.14
CA ARG A 85 25.90 -2.09 -12.61
C ARG A 85 26.07 -2.17 -11.09
N ALA A 86 26.50 -1.09 -10.44
CA ALA A 86 26.73 -1.06 -9.00
C ALA A 86 25.85 0.04 -8.38
N CYS A 87 24.81 -0.36 -7.65
CA CYS A 87 23.95 0.58 -6.94
C CYS A 87 24.76 1.33 -5.86
N PRO A 88 24.95 2.65 -5.96
CA PRO A 88 25.75 3.44 -5.03
C PRO A 88 25.01 3.80 -3.73
N ARG A 89 23.82 3.23 -3.50
CA ARG A 89 23.06 3.38 -2.23
C ARG A 89 23.74 2.59 -1.10
N GLY A 90 24.91 3.07 -0.69
CA GLY A 90 25.52 2.97 0.64
C GLY A 90 25.71 1.60 1.29
N ALA A 91 26.14 1.64 2.55
CA ALA A 91 26.19 0.49 3.44
C ALA A 91 24.79 -0.13 3.63
N ALA A 92 24.75 -1.42 3.97
CA ALA A 92 23.50 -2.10 4.27
C ALA A 92 22.84 -1.47 5.51
N PRO A 93 21.55 -1.08 5.44
CA PRO A 93 20.81 -0.58 6.59
C PRO A 93 20.77 -1.61 7.72
N ARG A 94 20.65 -1.13 8.95
CA ARG A 94 20.72 -1.90 10.20
C ARG A 94 19.51 -1.70 11.12
N ALA A 95 18.53 -0.90 10.72
CA ALA A 95 17.29 -0.74 11.47
C ALA A 95 16.60 -2.09 11.71
N THR A 96 16.03 -2.25 12.90
CA THR A 96 15.29 -3.47 13.26
C THR A 96 13.82 -3.32 12.85
N VAL A 97 13.24 -4.38 12.29
CA VAL A 97 11.88 -4.35 11.72
C VAL A 97 11.06 -5.55 12.20
N THR A 98 9.87 -5.28 12.74
CA THR A 98 8.82 -6.28 12.92
C THR A 98 7.89 -6.21 11.71
N VAL A 99 7.88 -7.27 10.90
CA VAL A 99 6.90 -7.45 9.84
C VAL A 99 5.66 -8.14 10.41
N ALA A 100 4.54 -7.43 10.42
CA ALA A 100 3.25 -7.90 10.91
C ALA A 100 2.30 -8.25 9.75
N VAL A 101 1.80 -9.47 9.73
CA VAL A 101 0.73 -9.93 8.85
C VAL A 101 -0.51 -10.20 9.69
N CYS A 102 -1.58 -9.44 9.43
CA CYS A 102 -2.87 -9.64 10.09
C CYS A 102 -3.76 -10.46 9.15
N THR A 103 -4.23 -11.62 9.60
CA THR A 103 -4.98 -12.56 8.76
C THR A 103 -6.23 -13.05 9.47
N ARG A 104 -7.25 -13.45 8.69
CA ARG A 104 -8.47 -14.09 9.20
C ARG A 104 -8.99 -15.10 8.20
N ASN A 105 -8.93 -16.37 8.54
CA ASN A 105 -9.48 -17.48 7.75
C ASN A 105 -9.00 -17.51 6.29
N ARG A 106 -7.71 -17.20 6.06
CA ARG A 106 -7.07 -17.11 4.74
C ARG A 106 -5.76 -17.90 4.67
N ALA A 107 -5.75 -19.09 5.26
CA ALA A 107 -4.58 -19.95 5.38
C ALA A 107 -3.80 -20.15 4.05
N ALA A 108 -4.51 -20.33 2.93
CA ALA A 108 -3.88 -20.49 1.62
C ALA A 108 -3.15 -19.24 1.13
N GLY A 109 -3.74 -18.05 1.31
CA GLY A 109 -3.08 -16.78 0.95
C GLY A 109 -1.87 -16.52 1.84
N LEU A 110 -2.03 -16.78 3.15
CA LEU A 110 -0.97 -16.62 4.14
C LEU A 110 0.27 -17.45 3.80
N ALA A 111 0.12 -18.69 3.33
CA ALA A 111 1.27 -19.53 2.99
C ALA A 111 2.18 -18.86 1.94
N ASP A 112 1.60 -18.35 0.85
CA ASP A 112 2.36 -17.66 -0.19
C ASP A 112 2.98 -16.35 0.30
N CYS A 113 2.29 -15.63 1.18
CA CYS A 113 2.83 -14.43 1.83
C CYS A 113 4.05 -14.79 2.70
N LEU A 114 3.97 -15.86 3.49
CA LEU A 114 5.06 -16.33 4.34
C LEU A 114 6.25 -16.82 3.53
N ASP A 115 6.04 -17.53 2.41
CA ASP A 115 7.11 -17.91 1.50
C ASP A 115 7.91 -16.69 1.03
N ALA A 116 7.22 -15.61 0.65
CA ALA A 116 7.86 -14.35 0.25
C ALA A 116 8.61 -13.69 1.42
N LEU A 117 8.05 -13.71 2.63
CA LEU A 117 8.69 -13.16 3.81
C LEU A 117 9.93 -13.95 4.24
N MET A 118 9.97 -15.26 4.00
CA MET A 118 11.17 -16.07 4.25
C MET A 118 12.28 -15.80 3.24
N ALA A 119 11.96 -15.29 2.04
CA ALA A 119 12.90 -14.95 0.99
C ALA A 119 13.47 -13.52 1.08
N LEU A 120 13.13 -12.76 2.13
CA LEU A 120 13.64 -11.40 2.33
C LEU A 120 15.18 -11.38 2.41
N ASP A 121 15.80 -10.51 1.62
CA ASP A 121 17.22 -10.21 1.67
C ASP A 121 17.51 -9.13 2.72
N TYR A 122 17.48 -9.54 3.98
CA TYR A 122 17.83 -8.71 5.13
C TYR A 122 18.38 -9.59 6.26
N PRO A 123 19.33 -9.10 7.09
CA PRO A 123 19.90 -9.91 8.17
C PRO A 123 18.83 -10.46 9.11
N ALA A 124 18.77 -11.79 9.24
CA ALA A 124 17.74 -12.48 10.02
C ALA A 124 17.59 -11.97 11.48
N PRO A 125 18.66 -11.62 12.23
CA PRO A 125 18.53 -11.08 13.58
C PRO A 125 17.83 -9.71 13.67
N LEU A 126 17.71 -9.00 12.55
CA LEU A 126 17.11 -7.66 12.49
C LEU A 126 15.65 -7.69 11.98
N VAL A 127 15.12 -8.86 11.60
CA VAL A 127 13.74 -9.03 11.14
C VAL A 127 12.97 -9.97 12.04
N GLU A 128 11.92 -9.46 12.66
CA GLU A 128 10.89 -10.28 13.28
C GLU A 128 9.74 -10.48 12.29
N ARG A 129 9.24 -11.72 12.19
CA ARG A 129 8.04 -12.05 11.42
C ARG A 129 6.93 -12.40 12.40
N LEU A 130 5.84 -11.65 12.37
CA LEU A 130 4.74 -11.75 13.32
C LEU A 130 3.42 -11.94 12.57
N VAL A 131 2.74 -13.06 12.81
CA VAL A 131 1.39 -13.31 12.32
C VAL A 131 0.39 -13.07 13.45
N ILE A 132 -0.56 -12.17 13.21
CA ILE A 132 -1.73 -11.98 14.07
C ILE A 132 -2.92 -12.67 13.41
N ASP A 133 -3.38 -13.75 14.01
CA ASP A 133 -4.56 -14.51 13.58
C ASP A 133 -5.82 -13.94 14.25
N ASN A 134 -6.65 -13.28 13.45
CA ASN A 134 -7.75 -12.45 13.92
C ASN A 134 -9.08 -13.20 13.96
N ALA A 135 -9.58 -13.46 15.17
CA ALA A 135 -10.82 -14.18 15.44
C ALA A 135 -10.99 -15.42 14.52
N PRO A 136 -10.00 -16.36 14.54
CA PRO A 136 -10.02 -17.53 13.68
C PRO A 136 -11.26 -18.39 13.95
N SER A 137 -11.84 -18.96 12.90
CA SER A 137 -12.93 -19.94 13.03
C SER A 137 -12.44 -21.38 13.17
N ASP A 138 -11.18 -21.64 12.86
CA ASP A 138 -10.54 -22.95 12.88
C ASP A 138 -9.02 -22.82 13.06
N GLU A 139 -8.31 -23.96 13.06
CA GLU A 139 -6.86 -24.03 13.27
C GLU A 139 -6.04 -23.92 11.98
N SER A 140 -6.66 -23.60 10.84
CA SER A 140 -5.97 -23.61 9.53
C SER A 140 -4.82 -22.61 9.45
N THR A 141 -4.99 -21.40 10.00
CA THR A 141 -3.91 -20.41 10.09
C THR A 141 -2.73 -20.92 10.92
N ALA A 142 -2.99 -21.46 12.11
CA ALA A 142 -1.96 -21.99 13.00
C ALA A 142 -1.17 -23.13 12.33
N ASN A 143 -1.87 -24.04 11.65
CA ASN A 143 -1.27 -25.14 10.91
C ASN A 143 -0.39 -24.69 9.73
N VAL A 144 -0.66 -23.53 9.13
CA VAL A 144 0.21 -22.94 8.12
C VAL A 144 1.45 -22.36 8.79
N VAL A 145 1.29 -21.52 9.81
CA VAL A 145 2.42 -20.84 10.47
C VAL A 145 3.40 -21.84 11.10
N ALA A 146 2.93 -22.97 11.62
CA ALA A 146 3.78 -24.01 12.21
C ALA A 146 4.84 -24.58 11.24
N ARG A 147 4.68 -24.39 9.92
CA ARG A 147 5.63 -24.83 8.89
C ARG A 147 6.80 -23.86 8.69
N TYR A 148 6.72 -22.65 9.26
CA TYR A 148 7.67 -21.56 9.04
C TYR A 148 8.45 -21.27 10.32
N PRO A 149 9.63 -21.88 10.51
CA PRO A 149 10.44 -21.64 11.71
C PRO A 149 10.85 -20.16 11.79
N GLY A 150 10.80 -19.60 12.99
CA GLY A 150 11.12 -18.19 13.25
C GLY A 150 9.96 -17.21 13.01
N VAL A 151 8.78 -17.68 12.57
CA VAL A 151 7.56 -16.87 12.55
C VAL A 151 6.85 -16.96 13.89
N ARG A 152 6.58 -15.81 14.51
CA ARG A 152 5.84 -15.71 15.77
C ARG A 152 4.34 -15.63 15.46
N TYR A 153 3.55 -16.45 16.14
CA TYR A 153 2.10 -16.52 15.97
C TYR A 153 1.38 -16.02 17.22
N ILE A 154 0.43 -15.11 17.07
CA ILE A 154 -0.40 -14.57 18.15
C ILE A 154 -1.86 -14.54 17.70
N ARG A 155 -2.79 -14.94 18.58
CA ARG A 155 -4.23 -14.79 18.35
C ARG A 155 -4.74 -13.45 18.85
N GLU A 156 -5.58 -12.81 18.06
CA GLU A 156 -6.40 -11.67 18.47
C GLU A 156 -7.88 -12.07 18.44
N PRO A 157 -8.53 -12.30 19.59
CA PRO A 157 -9.91 -12.80 19.62
C PRO A 157 -10.96 -11.78 19.14
N ARG A 158 -10.67 -10.48 19.18
CA ARG A 158 -11.62 -9.43 18.77
C ARG A 158 -11.66 -9.35 17.24
N PRO A 159 -12.81 -9.58 16.59
CA PRO A 159 -12.88 -9.54 15.13
C PRO A 159 -12.67 -8.12 14.60
N GLY A 160 -11.74 -7.97 13.65
CA GLY A 160 -11.40 -6.71 12.97
C GLY A 160 -9.90 -6.57 12.69
N LEU A 161 -9.55 -6.07 11.51
CA LEU A 161 -8.16 -5.88 11.07
C LEU A 161 -7.43 -4.83 11.93
N ASP A 162 -8.07 -3.75 12.35
CA ASP A 162 -7.45 -2.73 13.19
C ASP A 162 -7.30 -3.22 14.64
N TRP A 163 -8.13 -4.15 15.11
CA TRP A 163 -7.84 -4.88 16.36
C TRP A 163 -6.57 -5.72 16.23
N ALA A 164 -6.42 -6.42 15.11
CA ALA A 164 -5.23 -7.23 14.82
C ALA A 164 -3.96 -6.37 14.67
N ARG A 165 -4.04 -5.25 13.94
CA ARG A 165 -2.93 -4.29 13.81
C ARG A 165 -2.54 -3.72 15.17
N ASN A 166 -3.51 -3.36 15.99
CA ASN A 166 -3.26 -2.88 17.34
C ASN A 166 -2.65 -3.96 18.24
N ARG A 167 -2.98 -5.25 18.04
CA ARG A 167 -2.28 -6.35 18.71
C ARG A 167 -0.84 -6.47 18.22
N ALA A 168 -0.61 -6.41 16.90
CA ALA A 168 0.74 -6.42 16.32
C ALA A 168 1.62 -5.30 16.89
N ILE A 169 1.10 -4.08 17.02
CA ILE A 169 1.85 -2.94 17.60
C ILE A 169 2.33 -3.22 19.01
N ARG A 170 1.46 -3.80 19.86
CA ARG A 170 1.79 -4.12 21.25
C ARG A 170 2.78 -5.27 21.35
N GLU A 171 2.69 -6.23 20.44
CA GLU A 171 3.55 -7.40 20.44
C GLU A 171 4.91 -7.15 19.79
N ALA A 172 5.01 -6.18 18.88
CA ALA A 172 6.21 -5.91 18.10
C ALA A 172 7.44 -5.64 18.99
N ARG A 173 8.54 -6.31 18.67
CA ARG A 173 9.80 -6.24 19.45
C ARG A 173 10.78 -5.19 18.94
N HIS A 174 10.61 -4.75 17.69
CA HIS A 174 11.56 -3.87 17.02
C HIS A 174 11.08 -2.43 16.92
N ASP A 175 11.97 -1.53 16.50
CA ASP A 175 11.70 -0.09 16.46
C ASP A 175 10.82 0.32 15.29
N ILE A 176 10.77 -0.48 14.24
CA ILE A 176 9.88 -0.29 13.09
C ILE A 176 8.85 -1.43 13.06
N VAL A 177 7.59 -1.08 12.86
CA VAL A 177 6.50 -2.03 12.60
C VAL A 177 6.03 -1.86 11.16
N ALA A 178 6.30 -2.84 10.31
CA ALA A 178 5.87 -2.89 8.92
C ALA A 178 4.64 -3.80 8.78
N PHE A 179 3.60 -3.32 8.13
CA PHE A 179 2.37 -4.04 7.87
C PHE A 179 2.30 -4.47 6.41
N THR A 180 1.89 -5.72 6.21
CA THR A 180 1.47 -6.23 4.91
C THR A 180 0.30 -7.20 5.07
N ASP A 181 -0.42 -7.47 3.99
CA ASP A 181 -1.63 -8.28 4.00
C ASP A 181 -1.33 -9.74 3.58
N ASP A 182 -2.20 -10.67 3.96
CA ASP A 182 -2.06 -12.10 3.63
C ASP A 182 -2.31 -12.44 2.14
N ASP A 183 -2.67 -11.45 1.33
CA ASP A 183 -2.80 -11.55 -0.13
C ASP A 183 -1.76 -10.72 -0.88
N VAL A 184 -0.68 -10.39 -0.18
CA VAL A 184 0.46 -9.65 -0.71
C VAL A 184 1.71 -10.54 -0.77
N ILE A 185 2.43 -10.40 -1.87
CA ILE A 185 3.76 -10.98 -2.09
C ILE A 185 4.77 -9.85 -2.07
N VAL A 186 5.58 -9.78 -1.01
CA VAL A 186 6.62 -8.75 -0.86
C VAL A 186 7.78 -8.99 -1.83
N ASP A 187 8.46 -7.93 -2.24
CA ASP A 187 9.75 -8.05 -2.93
C ASP A 187 10.88 -8.42 -1.95
N ASP A 188 11.93 -9.10 -2.43
CA ASP A 188 13.03 -9.54 -1.56
C ASP A 188 13.78 -8.36 -0.90
N GLN A 189 13.77 -7.16 -1.53
CA GLN A 189 14.35 -5.93 -1.00
C GLN A 189 13.37 -5.10 -0.15
N TRP A 190 12.14 -5.54 0.06
CA TRP A 190 11.08 -4.71 0.67
C TRP A 190 11.47 -4.16 2.05
N VAL A 191 11.93 -5.02 2.97
CA VAL A 191 12.36 -4.60 4.31
C VAL A 191 13.61 -3.72 4.24
N ARG A 192 14.54 -4.02 3.32
CA ARG A 192 15.76 -3.22 3.12
C ARG A 192 15.41 -1.79 2.71
N ALA A 193 14.48 -1.61 1.78
CA ALA A 193 14.03 -0.30 1.34
C ALA A 193 13.40 0.49 2.49
N LEU A 194 12.46 -0.12 3.24
CA LEU A 194 11.83 0.52 4.40
C LEU A 194 12.86 0.94 5.46
N ALA A 195 13.76 0.02 5.85
CA ALA A 195 14.79 0.27 6.85
C ALA A 195 15.71 1.43 6.44
N ARG A 196 16.17 1.43 5.18
CA ARG A 196 16.98 2.51 4.63
C ARG A 196 16.26 3.85 4.69
N THR A 197 14.99 3.92 4.30
CA THR A 197 14.22 5.16 4.33
C THR A 197 14.10 5.74 5.74
N PHE A 198 13.91 4.91 6.77
CA PHE A 198 13.89 5.38 8.16
C PHE A 198 15.26 5.81 8.70
N GLU A 199 16.36 5.32 8.13
CA GLU A 199 17.72 5.77 8.47
C GLU A 199 18.08 7.09 7.77
N GLU A 200 17.65 7.26 6.51
CA GLU A 200 17.84 8.48 5.72
C GLU A 200 16.96 9.63 6.23
N GLU A 201 15.67 9.37 6.45
CA GLU A 201 14.69 10.33 6.99
C GLU A 201 14.45 10.01 8.46
N ARG A 202 15.37 10.45 9.32
CA ARG A 202 15.30 10.15 10.76
C ARG A 202 14.03 10.67 11.41
N ASP A 203 13.43 11.72 10.88
CA ASP A 203 12.15 12.31 11.32
C ASP A 203 10.91 11.60 10.77
N ALA A 204 11.06 10.66 9.82
CA ALA A 204 9.94 9.88 9.29
C ALA A 204 9.27 9.07 10.39
N LEU A 205 7.97 9.27 10.57
CA LEU A 205 7.12 8.48 11.45
C LEU A 205 6.39 7.37 10.70
N CYS A 206 6.20 7.55 9.40
CA CYS A 206 5.53 6.62 8.51
C CYS A 206 6.27 6.53 7.17
N VAL A 207 6.46 5.31 6.68
CA VAL A 207 6.91 5.02 5.32
C VAL A 207 5.89 4.14 4.64
N THR A 208 5.41 4.52 3.46
CA THR A 208 4.58 3.71 2.59
C THR A 208 5.37 3.27 1.36
N GLY A 209 4.92 2.23 0.67
CA GLY A 209 5.64 1.72 -0.49
C GLY A 209 4.77 1.49 -1.73
N LEU A 210 5.43 1.15 -2.84
CA LEU A 210 4.76 0.83 -4.09
C LEU A 210 3.97 -0.47 -3.96
N VAL A 211 2.70 -0.43 -4.39
CA VAL A 211 1.86 -1.62 -4.53
C VAL A 211 1.47 -1.79 -5.99
N VAL A 212 1.83 -2.93 -6.57
CA VAL A 212 1.51 -3.30 -7.96
C VAL A 212 0.62 -4.54 -7.98
N PRO A 213 -0.14 -4.81 -9.06
CA PRO A 213 -0.91 -6.06 -9.16
C PRO A 213 0.03 -7.27 -9.24
N ASP A 214 -0.30 -8.38 -8.56
CA ASP A 214 0.42 -9.65 -8.75
C ASP A 214 0.06 -10.31 -10.10
N ALA A 215 -1.18 -10.13 -10.56
CA ALA A 215 -1.68 -10.65 -11.83
C ALA A 215 -2.84 -9.80 -12.37
N LEU A 216 -3.07 -9.89 -13.67
CA LEU A 216 -4.09 -9.15 -14.43
C LEU A 216 -4.89 -10.08 -15.34
N ASP A 217 -5.30 -11.22 -14.78
CA ASP A 217 -5.94 -12.34 -15.48
C ASP A 217 -7.42 -12.17 -15.76
N SER A 218 -8.09 -11.32 -14.98
CA SER A 218 -9.51 -11.05 -15.15
C SER A 218 -9.79 -9.58 -15.44
N ARG A 219 -10.95 -9.34 -16.06
CA ARG A 219 -11.47 -8.00 -16.27
C ARG A 219 -11.62 -7.22 -14.96
N ALA A 220 -11.97 -7.89 -13.85
CA ALA A 220 -12.11 -7.22 -12.56
C ALA A 220 -10.76 -6.67 -12.06
N GLN A 221 -9.67 -7.42 -12.24
CA GLN A 221 -8.34 -6.99 -11.84
C GLN A 221 -7.86 -5.79 -12.68
N VAL A 222 -8.05 -5.84 -14.00
CA VAL A 222 -7.76 -4.73 -14.91
C VAL A 222 -8.57 -3.48 -14.55
N LEU A 223 -9.87 -3.64 -14.29
CA LEU A 223 -10.74 -2.52 -13.90
C LEU A 223 -10.33 -1.92 -12.55
N PHE A 224 -9.85 -2.73 -11.59
CA PHE A 224 -9.35 -2.21 -10.33
C PHE A 224 -8.13 -1.29 -10.53
N GLU A 225 -7.20 -1.69 -11.40
CA GLU A 225 -6.05 -0.84 -11.74
C GLU A 225 -6.46 0.42 -12.53
N GLN A 226 -7.44 0.33 -13.43
CA GLN A 226 -7.98 1.49 -14.16
C GLN A 226 -8.74 2.47 -13.25
N TYR A 227 -9.38 1.97 -12.19
CA TYR A 227 -10.06 2.77 -11.18
C TYR A 227 -9.09 3.67 -10.39
N GLY A 228 -7.82 3.27 -10.32
CA GLY A 228 -6.74 3.99 -9.64
C GLY A 228 -5.72 3.08 -8.97
N GLY A 229 -6.05 1.80 -8.78
CA GLY A 229 -5.16 0.80 -8.17
C GLY A 229 -4.60 1.24 -6.80
N PHE A 230 -3.53 0.56 -6.38
CA PHE A 230 -2.81 0.91 -5.16
C PHE A 230 -1.47 1.63 -5.40
N GLY A 231 -0.93 1.58 -6.62
CA GLY A 231 0.34 2.24 -6.95
C GLY A 231 0.25 3.77 -6.89
N ARG A 232 1.34 4.43 -6.48
CA ARG A 232 1.47 5.91 -6.43
C ARG A 232 2.62 6.45 -7.28
N GLY A 233 3.02 5.66 -8.27
CA GLY A 233 4.10 5.99 -9.20
C GLY A 233 5.47 5.56 -8.69
N PHE A 234 6.51 5.95 -9.42
CA PHE A 234 7.89 5.46 -9.25
C PHE A 234 8.83 6.53 -8.67
N SER A 235 8.28 7.67 -8.26
CA SER A 235 9.06 8.75 -7.66
C SER A 235 8.86 8.75 -6.15
N ARG A 236 9.97 8.81 -5.42
CA ARG A 236 9.97 9.02 -3.98
C ARG A 236 9.35 10.37 -3.66
N ALA A 237 8.56 10.44 -2.60
CA ALA A 237 7.95 11.68 -2.13
C ALA A 237 8.01 11.77 -0.61
N VAL A 238 8.27 12.98 -0.09
CA VAL A 238 8.26 13.25 1.35
C VAL A 238 7.19 14.30 1.63
N TYR A 239 6.35 14.03 2.63
CA TYR A 239 5.24 14.87 3.03
C TYR A 239 5.43 15.30 4.48
N ARG A 240 5.35 16.61 4.70
CA ARG A 240 5.48 17.28 6.01
C ARG A 240 4.42 18.38 6.07
N VAL A 241 3.99 18.70 7.27
CA VAL A 241 3.11 19.85 7.55
C VAL A 241 3.78 20.66 8.64
N ASP A 242 3.97 21.95 8.40
CA ASP A 242 4.50 22.86 9.41
C ASP A 242 3.37 23.31 10.35
N VAL A 243 3.10 22.46 11.34
CA VAL A 243 2.06 22.70 12.34
C VAL A 243 2.40 23.92 13.21
N GLU A 244 3.69 24.21 13.42
CA GLU A 244 4.16 25.36 14.20
C GLU A 244 3.91 26.69 13.47
N ALA A 245 4.07 26.70 12.15
CA ALA A 245 3.69 27.83 11.29
C ALA A 245 2.18 27.94 11.04
N GLY A 246 1.36 27.04 11.62
CA GLY A 246 -0.10 27.04 11.48
C GLY A 246 -0.60 26.48 10.15
N GLU A 247 0.22 25.69 9.44
CA GLU A 247 -0.19 25.05 8.20
C GLU A 247 -1.32 24.04 8.44
N ARG A 248 -2.31 24.06 7.55
CA ARG A 248 -3.44 23.13 7.60
C ARG A 248 -3.15 21.88 6.80
N THR A 249 -3.37 20.72 7.41
CA THR A 249 -3.16 19.42 6.80
C THR A 249 -4.22 19.11 5.75
N ALA A 250 -5.49 19.36 6.03
CA ALA A 250 -6.58 18.87 5.18
C ALA A 250 -6.60 19.43 3.74
N PRO A 251 -6.33 20.72 3.47
CA PRO A 251 -6.34 21.27 2.11
C PRO A 251 -5.39 20.57 1.15
N HIS A 252 -4.19 20.19 1.62
CA HIS A 252 -3.14 19.63 0.77
C HIS A 252 -2.98 18.13 0.96
N HIS A 253 -3.24 17.62 2.16
CA HIS A 253 -2.91 16.24 2.57
C HIS A 253 -4.13 15.43 3.03
N GLY A 254 -5.34 15.99 3.01
CA GLY A 254 -6.56 15.26 3.41
C GLY A 254 -6.97 14.14 2.45
N GLY A 255 -6.55 14.20 1.18
CA GLY A 255 -6.69 13.13 0.19
C GLY A 255 -5.64 12.04 0.39
N THR A 256 -5.66 11.38 1.55
CA THR A 256 -4.56 10.53 2.06
C THR A 256 -4.31 9.27 1.24
N GLY A 257 -5.26 8.88 0.39
CA GLY A 257 -5.07 7.78 -0.55
C GLY A 257 -3.83 7.99 -1.42
N LYS A 258 -3.40 9.23 -1.68
CA LYS A 258 -2.18 9.54 -2.47
C LYS A 258 -0.87 9.04 -1.84
N PHE A 259 -0.85 8.76 -0.53
CA PHE A 259 0.34 8.34 0.19
C PHE A 259 0.64 6.86 0.02
N GLY A 260 -0.39 6.02 -0.13
CA GLY A 260 -0.22 4.57 -0.18
C GLY A 260 -1.49 3.86 0.27
N THR A 261 -1.30 2.68 0.84
CA THR A 261 -2.37 1.79 1.31
C THR A 261 -1.89 0.99 2.51
N GLY A 262 -2.82 0.52 3.35
CA GLY A 262 -2.52 -0.32 4.51
C GLY A 262 -1.79 -1.64 4.22
N ALA A 263 -1.77 -2.08 2.95
CA ALA A 263 -1.07 -3.28 2.49
C ALA A 263 0.46 -3.12 2.40
N ASN A 264 0.96 -1.87 2.43
CA ASN A 264 2.38 -1.56 2.34
C ASN A 264 2.68 -0.25 3.09
N MET A 265 2.75 -0.36 4.41
CA MET A 265 3.04 0.76 5.30
C MET A 265 3.91 0.28 6.47
N ALA A 266 4.78 1.16 6.95
CA ALA A 266 5.62 0.92 8.11
C ALA A 266 5.66 2.18 8.97
N PHE A 267 5.81 2.00 10.27
CA PHE A 267 5.82 3.08 11.24
C PHE A 267 6.96 2.87 12.23
N ARG A 268 7.51 3.97 12.76
CA ARG A 268 8.24 3.87 14.02
C ARG A 268 7.28 3.39 15.10
N ARG A 269 7.69 2.43 15.92
CA ARG A 269 6.86 1.87 16.99
C ARG A 269 6.45 2.95 18.00
N GLU A 270 7.34 3.91 18.29
CA GLU A 270 7.06 5.06 19.16
C GLU A 270 5.96 6.00 18.63
N THR A 271 5.67 5.98 17.33
CA THR A 271 4.58 6.78 16.73
C THR A 271 3.27 6.49 17.45
N PHE A 272 3.01 5.22 17.79
CA PHE A 272 1.76 4.80 18.40
C PHE A 272 1.58 5.24 19.86
N SER A 273 2.68 5.45 20.59
CA SER A 273 2.61 6.11 21.91
C SER A 273 2.37 7.61 21.81
N ARG A 274 2.79 8.24 20.71
CA ARG A 274 2.65 9.69 20.49
C ARG A 274 1.26 10.08 19.99
N ILE A 275 0.77 9.39 18.94
CA ILE A 275 -0.46 9.78 18.23
C ILE A 275 -1.60 8.76 18.40
N GLY A 276 -1.37 7.71 19.19
CA GLY A 276 -2.33 6.64 19.46
C GLY A 276 -2.36 5.56 18.38
N LEU A 277 -3.15 4.53 18.67
CA LEU A 277 -3.33 3.33 17.86
C LEU A 277 -4.30 3.55 16.68
N PHE A 278 -4.47 2.53 15.83
CA PHE A 278 -5.53 2.53 14.80
C PHE A 278 -6.91 2.57 15.46
N ASP A 279 -7.85 3.30 14.86
CA ASP A 279 -9.24 3.39 15.34
C ASP A 279 -10.03 2.15 14.86
N PRO A 280 -10.42 1.20 15.73
CA PRO A 280 -11.14 0.00 15.32
C PRO A 280 -12.53 0.28 14.74
N ALA A 281 -13.03 1.52 14.80
CA ALA A 281 -14.26 1.92 14.13
C ALA A 281 -14.06 2.22 12.63
N LEU A 282 -12.83 2.36 12.13
CA LEU A 282 -12.52 2.56 10.70
C LEU A 282 -12.01 1.29 10.02
N ASP A 283 -12.41 0.16 10.57
CA ASP A 283 -11.87 -1.14 10.23
C ASP A 283 -12.70 -1.84 9.14
N VAL A 284 -12.07 -2.73 8.39
CA VAL A 284 -12.74 -3.61 7.41
C VAL A 284 -13.60 -4.63 8.17
N GLY A 285 -14.84 -4.84 7.70
CA GLY A 285 -15.82 -5.70 8.40
C GLY A 285 -16.65 -4.98 9.47
N THR A 286 -16.38 -3.69 9.72
CA THR A 286 -17.26 -2.83 10.53
C THR A 286 -18.24 -2.06 9.63
N PRO A 287 -19.25 -1.37 10.20
CA PRO A 287 -20.11 -0.50 9.40
C PRO A 287 -19.37 0.54 8.54
N ALA A 288 -18.17 0.99 8.92
CA ALA A 288 -17.34 1.91 8.14
C ALA A 288 -16.63 1.24 6.95
N ASN A 289 -16.44 -0.08 7.00
CA ASN A 289 -15.82 -0.88 5.93
C ASN A 289 -14.45 -0.35 5.45
N GLY A 290 -13.64 0.18 6.36
CA GLY A 290 -12.29 0.67 6.09
C GLY A 290 -12.09 2.17 6.36
N GLY A 291 -10.91 2.66 5.97
CA GLY A 291 -10.46 4.04 6.21
C GLY A 291 -9.48 4.20 7.38
N GLY A 292 -9.13 3.14 8.10
CA GLY A 292 -8.19 3.20 9.23
C GLY A 292 -6.77 3.59 8.82
N ASP A 293 -6.30 3.12 7.66
CA ASP A 293 -5.01 3.51 7.07
C ASP A 293 -5.02 4.97 6.60
N LEU A 294 -6.08 5.37 5.89
CA LEU A 294 -6.29 6.76 5.45
C LEU A 294 -6.27 7.73 6.62
N GLU A 295 -6.93 7.36 7.71
CA GLU A 295 -6.97 8.15 8.92
C GLU A 295 -5.61 8.21 9.62
N MET A 296 -4.91 7.08 9.74
CA MET A 296 -3.57 7.06 10.33
C MET A 296 -2.59 7.94 9.53
N PHE A 297 -2.63 7.90 8.19
CA PHE A 297 -1.79 8.77 7.37
C PHE A 297 -2.12 10.26 7.56
N PHE A 298 -3.41 10.61 7.67
CA PHE A 298 -3.81 11.98 7.98
C PHE A 298 -3.25 12.41 9.34
N ARG A 299 -3.43 11.57 10.36
CA ARG A 299 -3.04 11.83 11.73
C ARG A 299 -1.54 11.97 11.89
N VAL A 300 -0.72 11.15 11.20
CA VAL A 300 0.74 11.34 11.18
C VAL A 300 1.10 12.77 10.78
N LEU A 301 0.55 13.27 9.67
CA LEU A 301 0.85 14.63 9.19
C LEU A 301 0.23 15.71 10.09
N LYS A 302 -0.99 15.48 10.58
CA LYS A 302 -1.70 16.43 11.44
C LYS A 302 -1.01 16.65 12.78
N GLU A 303 -0.34 15.63 13.30
CA GLU A 303 0.45 15.69 14.53
C GLU A 303 1.93 16.08 14.27
N GLY A 304 2.23 16.68 13.11
CA GLY A 304 3.55 17.20 12.76
C GLY A 304 4.58 16.13 12.39
N GLY A 305 4.15 14.91 12.11
CA GLY A 305 5.01 13.82 11.66
C GLY A 305 5.35 13.88 10.17
N THR A 306 6.47 13.28 9.80
CA THR A 306 6.89 13.11 8.40
C THR A 306 6.38 11.77 7.85
N LEU A 307 5.79 11.80 6.66
CA LEU A 307 5.39 10.61 5.89
C LEU A 307 6.22 10.54 4.60
N VAL A 308 6.82 9.38 4.33
CA VAL A 308 7.61 9.14 3.11
C VAL A 308 6.94 8.06 2.27
N TYR A 309 6.76 8.31 0.97
CA TYR A 309 6.47 7.27 -0.01
C TYR A 309 7.77 6.80 -0.66
N GLU A 310 8.13 5.54 -0.45
CA GLU A 310 9.33 4.88 -0.97
C GLU A 310 8.96 3.86 -2.07
N PRO A 311 9.09 4.21 -3.36
CA PRO A 311 8.72 3.31 -4.45
C PRO A 311 9.57 2.03 -4.49
N CYS A 312 10.80 2.03 -3.96
CA CYS A 312 11.61 0.80 -3.92
C CYS A 312 11.15 -0.20 -2.84
N ALA A 313 10.28 0.19 -1.90
CA ALA A 313 9.59 -0.74 -1.02
C ALA A 313 8.40 -1.36 -1.77
N VAL A 314 8.67 -2.36 -2.62
CA VAL A 314 7.68 -2.94 -3.52
C VAL A 314 6.95 -4.11 -2.89
N VAL A 315 5.64 -4.16 -3.08
CA VAL A 315 4.84 -5.36 -2.86
C VAL A 315 3.87 -5.60 -4.02
N ARG A 316 3.51 -6.86 -4.25
CA ARG A 316 2.54 -7.29 -5.25
C ARG A 316 1.26 -7.73 -4.57
N HIS A 317 0.15 -7.09 -4.89
CA HIS A 317 -1.15 -7.37 -4.29
C HIS A 317 -2.01 -8.26 -5.20
N ARG A 318 -2.61 -9.31 -4.65
CA ARG A 318 -3.51 -10.20 -5.39
C ARG A 318 -4.94 -9.67 -5.38
N HIS A 319 -5.37 -9.15 -6.53
CA HIS A 319 -6.73 -8.67 -6.69
C HIS A 319 -7.72 -9.83 -6.86
N GLY A 320 -8.93 -9.68 -6.30
CA GLY A 320 -10.02 -10.60 -6.57
C GLY A 320 -10.39 -10.64 -8.06
N HIS A 321 -10.68 -11.85 -8.56
CA HIS A 321 -11.00 -12.05 -9.98
C HIS A 321 -12.45 -11.74 -10.33
N ASP A 322 -13.33 -11.70 -9.32
CA ASP A 322 -14.78 -11.57 -9.48
C ASP A 322 -15.26 -10.11 -9.56
N TYR A 323 -16.21 -9.86 -10.46
CA TYR A 323 -16.70 -8.52 -10.75
C TYR A 323 -17.63 -7.98 -9.64
N ASP A 324 -18.45 -8.83 -9.02
CA ASP A 324 -19.35 -8.40 -7.96
C ASP A 324 -18.60 -8.16 -6.65
N ALA A 325 -17.56 -8.94 -6.39
CA ALA A 325 -16.57 -8.67 -5.35
C ALA A 325 -15.87 -7.32 -5.58
N LEU A 326 -15.45 -7.02 -6.82
CA LEU A 326 -14.90 -5.71 -7.17
C LEU A 326 -15.90 -4.57 -6.91
N LYS A 327 -17.15 -4.72 -7.35
CA LYS A 327 -18.21 -3.72 -7.11
C LYS A 327 -18.41 -3.48 -5.62
N THR A 328 -18.39 -4.54 -4.82
CA THR A 328 -18.47 -4.45 -3.36
C THR A 328 -17.25 -3.73 -2.78
N LYS A 329 -16.03 -4.05 -3.24
CA LYS A 329 -14.79 -3.38 -2.83
C LYS A 329 -14.84 -1.88 -3.13
N ILE A 330 -15.22 -1.49 -4.35
CA ILE A 330 -15.34 -0.07 -4.75
C ILE A 330 -16.41 0.66 -3.93
N ARG A 331 -17.56 0.03 -3.66
CA ARG A 331 -18.55 0.60 -2.73
C ARG A 331 -17.96 0.82 -1.35
N ASN A 332 -17.26 -0.17 -0.81
CA ASN A 332 -16.65 -0.12 0.52
C ASN A 332 -15.57 0.97 0.61
N ASN A 333 -14.76 1.16 -0.44
CA ASN A 333 -13.80 2.27 -0.53
C ASN A 333 -14.49 3.62 -0.37
N GLY A 334 -15.65 3.82 -1.02
CA GLY A 334 -16.46 5.03 -0.85
C GLY A 334 -16.98 5.21 0.57
N ILE A 335 -17.46 4.13 1.21
CA ILE A 335 -17.90 4.17 2.63
C ILE A 335 -16.74 4.56 3.53
N GLY A 336 -15.60 3.87 3.42
CA GLY A 336 -14.43 4.06 4.26
C GLY A 336 -13.83 5.46 4.11
N PHE A 337 -13.73 5.97 2.88
CA PHE A 337 -13.24 7.34 2.64
C PHE A 337 -14.09 8.40 3.37
N TYR A 338 -15.42 8.35 3.24
CA TYR A 338 -16.27 9.33 3.92
C TYR A 338 -16.40 9.09 5.42
N ALA A 339 -16.30 7.84 5.90
CA ALA A 339 -16.21 7.56 7.33
C ALA A 339 -14.93 8.16 7.93
N TYR A 340 -13.79 8.04 7.23
CA TYR A 340 -12.54 8.71 7.57
C TYR A 340 -12.73 10.23 7.64
N LEU A 341 -13.31 10.87 6.62
CA LEU A 341 -13.52 12.33 6.63
C LEU A 341 -14.38 12.77 7.83
N VAL A 342 -15.43 12.02 8.15
CA VAL A 342 -16.28 12.30 9.32
C VAL A 342 -15.47 12.16 10.62
N ARG A 343 -14.69 11.08 10.77
CA ARG A 343 -13.80 10.91 11.93
C ARG A 343 -12.82 12.07 12.03
N ALA A 344 -12.12 12.41 10.96
CA ALA A 344 -11.11 13.46 10.93
C ALA A 344 -11.73 14.82 11.31
N ALA A 345 -12.91 15.15 10.78
CA ALA A 345 -13.64 16.36 11.15
C ALA A 345 -14.07 16.37 12.64
N GLN A 346 -14.41 15.21 13.20
CA GLN A 346 -14.74 15.11 14.63
C GLN A 346 -13.51 15.31 15.51
N ALA A 347 -12.41 14.65 15.17
CA ALA A 347 -11.15 14.65 15.92
C ALA A 347 -10.37 15.97 15.82
N TYR A 348 -10.47 16.68 14.69
CA TYR A 348 -9.71 17.90 14.40
C TYR A 348 -10.65 19.08 14.07
N PRO A 349 -11.20 19.77 15.09
CA PRO A 349 -12.17 20.86 14.90
C PRO A 349 -11.66 22.02 14.05
N ASP A 350 -10.37 22.32 14.13
CA ASP A 350 -9.66 23.34 13.36
C ASP A 350 -9.63 23.04 11.86
N GLU A 351 -9.61 21.75 11.49
CA GLU A 351 -9.61 21.28 10.10
C GLU A 351 -11.01 21.07 9.50
N ARG A 352 -12.09 21.11 10.32
CA ARG A 352 -13.47 20.79 9.90
C ARG A 352 -13.89 21.44 8.59
N GLY A 353 -13.68 22.75 8.46
CA GLY A 353 -14.05 23.49 7.25
C GLY A 353 -13.25 23.07 6.01
N ALA A 354 -11.98 22.71 6.18
CA ALA A 354 -11.15 22.21 5.09
C ALA A 354 -11.52 20.76 4.71
N ILE A 355 -11.79 19.90 5.68
CA ILE A 355 -12.25 18.53 5.47
C ILE A 355 -13.60 18.50 4.77
N LEU A 356 -14.55 19.38 5.16
CA LEU A 356 -15.84 19.51 4.49
C LEU A 356 -15.68 19.96 3.03
N ARG A 357 -14.84 20.97 2.78
CA ARG A 357 -14.54 21.44 1.42
C ARG A 357 -13.91 20.33 0.57
N LEU A 358 -12.97 19.57 1.14
CA LEU A 358 -12.38 18.41 0.48
C LEU A 358 -13.45 17.36 0.13
N GLY A 359 -14.32 17.00 1.08
CA GLY A 359 -15.39 16.04 0.85
C GLY A 359 -16.36 16.48 -0.25
N VAL A 360 -16.80 17.74 -0.24
CA VAL A 360 -17.67 18.30 -1.28
C VAL A 360 -16.97 18.32 -2.65
N TRP A 361 -15.72 18.79 -2.69
CA TRP A 361 -14.93 18.80 -3.91
C TRP A 361 -14.72 17.39 -4.46
N TRP A 362 -14.42 16.42 -3.61
CA TRP A 362 -14.26 15.02 -3.98
C TRP A 362 -15.56 14.42 -4.51
N MET A 363 -16.69 14.65 -3.83
CA MET A 363 -18.01 14.22 -4.31
C MET A 363 -18.28 14.73 -5.73
N TRP A 364 -18.06 16.02 -5.94
CA TRP A 364 -18.33 16.65 -7.23
C TRP A 364 -17.36 16.16 -8.32
N TRP A 365 -16.06 16.26 -8.08
CA TRP A 365 -15.04 16.04 -9.09
C TRP A 365 -14.80 14.55 -9.39
N TRP A 366 -14.83 13.71 -8.35
CA TRP A 366 -14.55 12.29 -8.48
C TRP A 366 -15.79 11.46 -8.78
N ASN A 367 -16.91 11.69 -8.08
CA ASN A 367 -18.10 10.86 -8.27
C ASN A 367 -19.03 11.42 -9.36
N VAL A 368 -19.54 12.64 -9.18
CA VAL A 368 -20.58 13.22 -10.06
C VAL A 368 -20.01 13.49 -11.46
N ARG A 369 -18.90 14.21 -11.58
CA ARG A 369 -18.29 14.52 -12.87
C ARG A 369 -17.84 13.27 -13.62
N ARG A 370 -17.31 12.25 -12.93
CA ARG A 370 -16.93 10.97 -13.54
C ARG A 370 -18.15 10.20 -14.04
N LEU A 371 -19.26 10.21 -13.29
CA LEU A 371 -20.53 9.63 -13.73
C LEU A 371 -21.06 10.35 -14.99
N LEU A 372 -21.09 11.70 -14.99
CA LEU A 372 -21.52 12.47 -16.15
C LEU A 372 -20.64 12.21 -17.39
N ARG A 373 -19.31 12.11 -17.21
CA ARG A 373 -18.40 11.72 -18.29
C ARG A 373 -18.68 10.30 -18.80
N ALA A 374 -18.99 9.36 -17.92
CA ALA A 374 -19.33 7.99 -18.30
C ALA A 374 -20.68 7.89 -19.03
N LEU A 375 -21.59 8.86 -18.84
CA LEU A 375 -22.81 8.98 -19.66
C LEU A 375 -22.48 9.34 -21.12
N VAL A 376 -21.51 10.23 -21.33
CA VAL A 376 -21.06 10.67 -22.66
C VAL A 376 -20.09 9.69 -23.32
N ARG A 377 -19.23 9.02 -22.55
CA ARG A 377 -18.22 8.05 -23.04
C ARG A 377 -18.34 6.70 -22.31
N PRO A 378 -19.32 5.86 -22.67
CA PRO A 378 -19.63 4.62 -21.95
C PRO A 378 -18.53 3.55 -21.95
N ALA A 379 -17.60 3.59 -22.91
CA ALA A 379 -16.62 2.52 -23.10
C ALA A 379 -15.44 2.53 -22.09
N ALA A 380 -15.25 3.61 -21.31
CA ALA A 380 -14.02 3.78 -20.53
C ALA A 380 -14.03 3.08 -19.16
N PHE A 381 -15.17 3.08 -18.44
CA PHE A 381 -15.28 2.45 -17.12
C PHE A 381 -16.74 2.13 -16.79
N PRO A 382 -17.07 0.96 -16.20
CA PRO A 382 -18.45 0.56 -15.95
C PRO A 382 -19.19 1.52 -15.01
N ARG A 383 -20.39 1.97 -15.43
CA ARG A 383 -21.20 2.97 -14.71
C ARG A 383 -21.70 2.46 -13.37
N ASP A 384 -22.02 1.18 -13.29
CA ASP A 384 -22.49 0.51 -12.07
C ASP A 384 -21.41 0.49 -10.97
N LEU A 385 -20.13 0.42 -11.32
CA LEU A 385 -19.02 0.59 -10.36
C LEU A 385 -18.96 2.03 -9.82
N ILE A 386 -19.12 3.03 -10.71
CA ILE A 386 -19.17 4.45 -10.30
C ILE A 386 -20.35 4.71 -9.36
N LEU A 387 -21.52 4.19 -9.70
CA LEU A 387 -22.73 4.30 -8.89
C LEU A 387 -22.59 3.56 -7.55
N ALA A 388 -21.88 2.43 -7.52
CA ALA A 388 -21.59 1.71 -6.30
C ALA A 388 -20.71 2.54 -5.36
N GLU A 389 -19.65 3.17 -5.87
CA GLU A 389 -18.81 4.09 -5.08
C GLU A 389 -19.59 5.29 -4.57
N LEU A 390 -20.41 5.92 -5.42
CA LEU A 390 -21.23 7.09 -5.03
C LEU A 390 -22.21 6.74 -3.91
N ARG A 391 -22.90 5.59 -4.01
CA ARG A 391 -23.78 5.09 -2.95
C ARG A 391 -23.01 4.81 -1.66
N GLY A 392 -21.81 4.24 -1.78
CA GLY A 392 -20.90 4.03 -0.66
C GLY A 392 -20.51 5.34 0.01
N SER A 393 -20.11 6.33 -0.78
CA SER A 393 -19.72 7.68 -0.34
C SER A 393 -20.82 8.37 0.46
N ILE A 394 -22.05 8.35 -0.05
CA ILE A 394 -23.22 8.93 0.65
C ILE A 394 -23.49 8.17 1.96
N ALA A 395 -23.42 6.83 1.93
CA ALA A 395 -23.62 6.03 3.13
C ALA A 395 -22.55 6.31 4.19
N GLY A 396 -21.28 6.46 3.78
CA GLY A 396 -20.12 6.68 4.66
C GLY A 396 -20.28 7.85 5.62
N LEU A 397 -20.98 8.92 5.20
CA LEU A 397 -21.28 10.10 6.02
C LEU A 397 -21.95 9.78 7.37
N ARG A 398 -22.67 8.67 7.47
CA ARG A 398 -23.39 8.25 8.70
C ARG A 398 -22.83 6.98 9.33
N ARG A 399 -21.86 6.31 8.68
CA ARG A 399 -21.41 4.97 9.10
C ARG A 399 -20.42 4.99 10.25
N TYR A 400 -19.63 6.05 10.39
CA TYR A 400 -18.65 6.15 11.48
C TYR A 400 -19.29 6.06 12.87
N ALA A 401 -20.41 6.74 13.11
CA ALA A 401 -21.12 6.67 14.39
C ALA A 401 -21.64 5.25 14.71
N ALA A 402 -22.13 4.53 13.70
CA ALA A 402 -22.55 3.14 13.85
C ALA A 402 -21.35 2.22 14.10
N ALA A 403 -20.22 2.48 13.46
CA ALA A 403 -18.98 1.73 13.63
C ALA A 403 -18.38 1.93 15.03
N ARG A 404 -18.41 3.14 15.59
CA ARG A 404 -18.02 3.39 16.98
C ARG A 404 -18.84 2.59 17.98
N ARG A 405 -20.17 2.54 17.81
CA ARG A 405 -21.05 1.69 18.64
C ARG A 405 -20.75 0.20 18.47
N HIS A 406 -20.34 -0.22 17.28
CA HIS A 406 -19.93 -1.61 17.04
C HIS A 406 -18.61 -1.94 17.74
N ALA A 407 -17.58 -1.08 17.60
CA ALA A 407 -16.30 -1.24 18.29
C ALA A 407 -16.46 -1.25 19.82
N ALA A 408 -17.31 -0.37 20.37
CA ALA A 408 -17.61 -0.35 21.81
C ALA A 408 -18.26 -1.66 22.30
N ARG A 409 -19.13 -2.28 21.50
CA ARG A 409 -19.72 -3.60 21.83
C ARG A 409 -18.68 -4.71 21.81
N ILE A 410 -17.75 -4.71 20.85
CA ILE A 410 -16.64 -5.66 20.82
C ILE A 410 -15.77 -5.46 22.07
N LEU A 411 -15.42 -4.22 22.42
CA LEU A 411 -14.63 -3.94 23.61
C LEU A 411 -15.33 -4.40 24.89
N ALA A 412 -16.64 -4.21 25.00
CA ALA A 412 -17.42 -4.69 26.14
C ALA A 412 -17.46 -6.23 26.24
N ALA A 413 -17.49 -6.93 25.10
CA ALA A 413 -17.56 -8.39 25.06
C ALA A 413 -16.21 -9.07 25.36
N TYR A 414 -15.09 -8.47 24.94
CA TYR A 414 -13.76 -9.07 25.03
C TYR A 414 -12.83 -8.39 26.06
N GLY A 415 -13.27 -7.28 26.66
CA GLY A 415 -12.48 -6.49 27.61
C GLY A 415 -11.42 -5.59 26.96
N ALA A 416 -10.89 -4.67 27.76
CA ALA A 416 -9.67 -3.93 27.41
C ALA A 416 -8.47 -4.86 27.63
N GLN A 417 -7.61 -5.01 26.62
CA GLN A 417 -6.29 -5.62 26.84
C GLN A 417 -5.39 -4.59 27.50
N SER A 418 -4.81 -4.98 28.65
CA SER A 418 -3.75 -4.26 29.37
C SER A 418 -2.50 -4.10 28.53
#